data_AF-A0AAI9K4Y0-F1
#
_entry.id   AF-A0AAI9K4Y0-F1
#
_cell.length_a   1.000
_cell.length_b   1.000
_cell.length_c   1.000
_cell.angle_alpha   90.00
_cell.angle_beta   90.00
_cell.angle_gamma   90.00
#
_symmetry.space_group_name_H-M   'P 1'
#
loop_
_entity.id
_entity.type
_entity.pdbx_description
1 polymer ?
#
loop_
_entity_poly.entity_id
_entity_poly.type
_entity_poly.pdbx_seq_one_letter_code
_entity_poly.pdbx_strand_id
1 'polypeptide(L)'
;MAERKHLPVLTDERLIEQDYGVYEGVQRDDRDFLNNKRMFAYRYPGGESMMDIARRTYDLIIETRETYPDSSVLFVCHNGICRVICSYFMDMTNEEYFGFSQDNCGYNIYEC
;
A
#
# COMPACT_ATOMS: atom_id res chain seq x y z
N MET A 1 -7.76 -5.63 19.47
CA MET A 1 -9.10 -5.09 19.12
C MET A 1 -9.93 -6.14 18.40
N ALA A 2 -9.41 -6.79 17.35
CA ALA A 2 -10.07 -7.91 16.68
C ALA A 2 -10.42 -9.05 17.63
N GLU A 3 -9.48 -9.48 18.49
CA GLU A 3 -9.71 -10.50 19.53
C GLU A 3 -10.88 -10.15 20.46
N ARG A 4 -10.97 -8.90 20.92
CA ARG A 4 -12.08 -8.42 21.78
C ARG A 4 -13.43 -8.38 21.07
N LYS A 5 -13.42 -8.30 19.73
CA LYS A 5 -14.63 -8.28 18.89
C LYS A 5 -14.88 -9.64 18.23
N HIS A 6 -14.08 -10.66 18.53
CA HIS A 6 -14.14 -11.99 17.91
C HIS A 6 -14.15 -11.93 16.37
N LEU A 7 -13.43 -10.97 15.78
CA LEU A 7 -13.32 -10.83 14.34
C LEU A 7 -12.24 -11.78 13.80
N PRO A 8 -12.45 -12.43 12.64
CA PRO A 8 -11.41 -13.20 11.98
C PRO A 8 -10.25 -12.27 11.59
N VAL A 9 -9.03 -12.72 11.84
CA VAL A 9 -7.81 -12.07 11.37
C VAL A 9 -7.17 -13.00 10.35
N LEU A 10 -7.11 -12.53 9.11
CA LEU A 10 -6.49 -13.25 7.99
C LEU A 10 -5.23 -12.51 7.58
N THR A 11 -4.17 -13.27 7.28
CA THR A 11 -2.93 -12.72 6.74
C THR A 11 -2.94 -12.85 5.22
N ASP A 12 -2.51 -11.80 4.53
CA ASP A 12 -2.35 -11.79 3.08
C ASP A 12 -0.99 -11.17 2.74
N GLU A 13 -0.17 -11.90 1.98
CA GLU A 13 1.17 -11.45 1.58
C GLU A 13 1.11 -10.18 0.73
N ARG A 14 0.00 -9.90 0.06
CA ARG A 14 -0.17 -8.69 -0.75
C ARG A 14 -0.27 -7.41 0.07
N LEU A 15 -0.35 -7.50 1.40
CA LEU A 15 -0.34 -6.35 2.32
C LEU A 15 1.04 -6.01 2.90
N ILE A 16 2.07 -6.83 2.65
CA ILE A 16 3.45 -6.49 3.06
C ILE A 16 3.92 -5.22 2.38
N GLU A 17 4.81 -4.47 3.04
CA GLU A 17 5.38 -3.24 2.46
C GLU A 17 6.11 -3.52 1.15
N GLN A 18 6.26 -2.48 0.32
CA GLN A 18 7.13 -2.53 -0.85
C GLN A 18 8.53 -3.03 -0.48
N ASP A 19 9.04 -4.00 -1.24
CA ASP A 19 10.45 -4.38 -1.17
C ASP A 19 11.32 -3.26 -1.75
N TYR A 20 12.09 -2.57 -0.91
CA TYR A 20 12.93 -1.45 -1.33
C TYR A 20 14.29 -1.90 -1.89
N GLY A 21 14.60 -3.20 -1.93
CA GLY A 21 15.83 -3.74 -2.48
C GLY A 21 17.09 -3.12 -1.87
N VAL A 22 17.96 -2.57 -2.71
CA VAL A 22 19.18 -1.86 -2.25
C VAL A 22 18.92 -0.63 -1.36
N TYR A 23 17.68 -0.14 -1.29
CA TYR A 23 17.30 0.97 -0.42
C TYR A 23 16.78 0.54 0.95
N GLU A 24 16.73 -0.76 1.26
CA GLU A 24 16.42 -1.23 2.61
C GLU A 24 17.42 -0.67 3.64
N GLY A 25 16.91 -0.02 4.68
CA GLY A 25 17.72 0.63 5.71
C GLY A 25 18.37 1.97 5.31
N VAL A 26 18.16 2.44 4.08
CA VAL A 26 18.62 3.76 3.63
C VAL A 26 17.75 4.86 4.25
N GLN A 27 18.35 6.03 4.51
CA GLN A 27 17.63 7.18 5.05
C GLN A 27 16.54 7.66 4.09
N ARG A 28 15.40 8.10 4.64
CA ARG A 28 14.24 8.48 3.83
C ARG A 28 14.47 9.71 2.95
N ASP A 29 15.43 10.57 3.31
CA ASP A 29 15.79 11.77 2.58
C ASP A 29 16.95 11.55 1.58
N ASP A 30 17.38 10.30 1.39
CA ASP A 30 18.38 9.95 0.40
C ASP A 30 17.92 10.34 -1.01
N ARG A 31 18.80 11.02 -1.76
CA ARG A 31 18.45 11.60 -3.06
C ARG A 31 18.14 10.53 -4.10
N ASP A 32 18.90 9.43 -4.11
CA ASP A 32 18.72 8.38 -5.11
C ASP A 32 17.44 7.60 -4.84
N PHE A 33 17.14 7.33 -3.56
CA PHE A 33 15.85 6.78 -3.15
C PHE A 33 14.68 7.67 -3.58
N LEU A 34 14.74 8.98 -3.29
CA LEU A 34 13.67 9.92 -3.64
C LEU A 34 13.50 10.08 -5.16
N ASN A 35 14.58 9.98 -5.94
CA ASN A 35 14.52 9.99 -7.40
C ASN A 35 13.88 8.70 -7.93
N ASN A 36 14.30 7.53 -7.45
CA ASN A 36 13.71 6.25 -7.84
C ASN A 36 12.24 6.13 -7.47
N LYS A 37 11.84 6.66 -6.30
CA LYS A 37 10.44 6.67 -5.85
C LYS A 37 9.50 7.40 -6.82
N ARG A 38 10.02 8.29 -7.68
CA ARG A 38 9.23 8.97 -8.72
C ARG A 38 9.11 8.17 -10.02
N MET A 39 9.82 7.05 -10.16
CA MET A 39 9.81 6.21 -11.37
C MET A 39 8.94 4.97 -11.17
N PHE A 40 7.64 5.06 -11.46
CA PHE A 40 6.68 4.02 -11.07
C PHE A 40 6.89 2.65 -11.74
N ALA A 41 7.35 2.66 -12.99
CA ALA A 41 7.61 1.44 -13.76
C ALA A 41 9.01 0.85 -13.51
N TYR A 42 9.85 1.52 -12.72
CA TYR A 42 11.20 1.07 -12.45
C TYR A 42 11.23 0.19 -11.20
N ARG A 43 11.75 -1.02 -11.33
CA ARG A 43 12.03 -1.89 -10.19
C ARG A 43 13.31 -1.44 -9.53
N TYR A 44 13.26 -1.26 -8.22
CA TYR A 44 14.48 -0.97 -7.47
C TYR A 44 15.42 -2.17 -7.63
N PRO A 45 16.75 -1.97 -7.72
CA PRO A 45 17.67 -3.10 -7.78
C PRO A 45 17.42 -4.05 -6.60
N GLY A 46 17.03 -5.28 -6.91
CA GLY A 46 16.69 -6.29 -5.90
C GLY A 46 15.35 -6.10 -5.18
N GLY A 47 14.46 -5.22 -5.65
CA GLY A 47 13.15 -4.96 -5.03
C GLY A 47 12.00 -4.77 -6.02
N GLU A 48 10.91 -4.18 -5.54
CA GLU A 48 9.66 -3.98 -6.29
C GLU A 48 9.59 -2.58 -6.95
N SER A 49 8.84 -2.49 -8.06
CA SER A 49 8.39 -1.21 -8.61
C SER A 49 7.07 -0.76 -7.98
N MET A 50 6.69 0.50 -8.16
CA MET A 50 5.35 0.98 -7.74
C MET A 50 4.23 0.24 -8.48
N MET A 51 4.46 -0.15 -9.74
CA MET A 51 3.49 -0.93 -10.50
C MET A 51 3.32 -2.37 -9.97
N ASP A 52 4.38 -2.98 -9.43
CA ASP A 52 4.29 -4.32 -8.84
C ASP A 52 3.41 -4.30 -7.58
N ILE A 53 3.65 -3.33 -6.69
CA ILE A 53 2.83 -3.16 -5.48
C ILE A 53 1.40 -2.74 -5.81
N ALA A 54 1.20 -1.91 -6.85
CA ALA A 54 -0.12 -1.52 -7.33
C ALA A 54 -0.92 -2.74 -7.78
N ARG A 55 -0.34 -3.58 -8.64
CA ARG A 55 -0.99 -4.80 -9.12
C ARG A 55 -1.46 -5.68 -7.95
N ARG A 56 -0.56 -6.09 -7.05
CA ARG A 56 -0.93 -7.01 -5.95
C ARG A 56 -1.95 -6.41 -4.99
N THR A 57 -1.88 -5.10 -4.74
CA THR A 57 -2.83 -4.42 -3.86
C THR A 57 -4.20 -4.26 -4.50
N TYR A 58 -4.25 -3.93 -5.80
CA TYR A 58 -5.51 -3.76 -6.54
C TYR A 58 -6.23 -5.10 -6.72
N ASP A 59 -5.48 -6.15 -7.04
CA ASP A 59 -6.02 -7.52 -7.11
C ASP A 59 -6.66 -7.91 -5.78
N LEU A 60 -6.01 -7.59 -4.65
CA LEU A 60 -6.57 -7.82 -3.30
C LEU A 60 -7.86 -7.05 -3.05
N ILE A 61 -7.93 -5.76 -3.44
CA ILE A 61 -9.14 -4.94 -3.28
C ILE A 61 -10.31 -5.54 -4.07
N ILE A 62 -10.06 -5.91 -5.34
CA ILE A 62 -11.07 -6.48 -6.23
C ILE A 62 -11.58 -7.81 -5.67
N GLU A 63 -10.69 -8.72 -5.30
CA GLU A 63 -11.04 -10.02 -4.73
C GLU A 63 -11.80 -9.88 -3.40
N THR A 64 -11.41 -8.91 -2.57
CA THR A 64 -12.07 -8.63 -1.28
C THR A 64 -13.51 -8.16 -1.50
N ARG A 65 -13.74 -7.27 -2.47
CA ARG A 65 -15.08 -6.80 -2.83
C ARG A 65 -15.97 -7.93 -3.34
N GLU A 66 -15.42 -8.86 -4.12
CA GLU A 66 -16.16 -10.02 -4.64
C GLU A 66 -16.46 -11.04 -3.56
N THR A 67 -15.53 -11.25 -2.62
CA THR A 67 -15.67 -12.22 -1.53
C THR A 67 -16.59 -11.72 -0.41
N TYR A 68 -16.59 -10.41 -0.15
CA TYR A 68 -17.31 -9.79 0.98
C TYR A 68 -18.16 -8.57 0.55
N PRO A 69 -19.13 -8.73 -0.38
CA PRO A 69 -19.83 -7.61 -1.02
C PRO A 69 -20.63 -6.70 -0.07
N ASP A 70 -21.11 -7.24 1.05
CA ASP A 70 -21.95 -6.51 2.03
C ASP A 70 -21.26 -6.32 3.40
N SER A 71 -19.92 -6.40 3.44
CA SER A 71 -19.16 -6.30 4.69
C SER A 71 -18.16 -5.15 4.67
N SER A 72 -17.93 -4.56 5.84
CA SER A 72 -16.79 -3.66 6.04
C SER A 72 -15.54 -4.47 6.36
N VAL A 73 -14.52 -4.38 5.50
CA VAL A 73 -13.23 -5.06 5.67
C VAL A 73 -12.16 -4.04 6.07
N LEU A 74 -11.32 -4.39 7.04
CA LEU A 74 -10.19 -3.57 7.48
C LEU A 74 -8.89 -4.19 6.99
N PHE A 75 -8.18 -3.48 6.12
CA PHE A 75 -6.78 -3.80 5.82
C PHE A 75 -5.85 -3.12 6.83
N VAL A 76 -4.98 -3.91 7.44
CA VAL A 76 -3.91 -3.43 8.32
C VAL A 76 -2.60 -3.61 7.56
N CYS A 77 -1.96 -2.51 7.18
CA CYS A 77 -0.78 -2.52 6.31
C CYS A 77 0.13 -1.31 6.55
N HIS A 78 1.10 -1.13 5.65
CA HIS A 78 2.17 -0.14 5.77
C HIS A 78 1.87 1.12 4.96
N ASN A 79 2.63 2.20 5.19
CA ASN A 79 2.40 3.49 4.55
C ASN A 79 2.47 3.42 3.02
N GLY A 80 3.40 2.64 2.44
CA GLY A 80 3.48 2.46 0.99
C GLY A 80 2.25 1.75 0.42
N ILE A 81 1.70 0.78 1.12
CA ILE A 81 0.47 0.08 0.73
C ILE A 81 -0.77 0.96 0.93
N CYS A 82 -0.88 1.71 2.03
CA CYS A 82 -1.93 2.72 2.22
C CYS A 82 -1.96 3.73 1.07
N ARG A 83 -0.79 4.18 0.61
CA ARG A 83 -0.66 5.08 -0.54
C ARG A 83 -1.22 4.46 -1.82
N VAL A 84 -0.93 3.18 -2.07
CA VAL A 84 -1.45 2.45 -3.23
C VAL A 84 -2.97 2.26 -3.13
N ILE A 85 -3.49 1.87 -1.96
CA ILE A 85 -4.93 1.76 -1.73
C ILE A 85 -5.61 3.10 -2.04
N CYS A 86 -5.03 4.21 -1.56
CA CYS A 86 -5.52 5.55 -1.84
C CYS A 86 -5.63 5.84 -3.35
N SER A 87 -4.62 5.48 -4.14
CA SER A 87 -4.62 5.68 -5.60
C SER A 87 -5.56 4.73 -6.36
N TYR A 88 -6.10 3.70 -5.72
CA TYR A 88 -7.17 2.89 -6.32
C TYR A 88 -8.51 3.64 -6.31
N PHE A 89 -8.79 4.37 -5.23
CA PHE A 89 -10.09 5.02 -4.99
C PHE A 89 -10.15 6.48 -5.44
N MET A 90 -9.01 7.14 -5.59
CA MET A 90 -8.93 8.55 -5.93
C MET A 90 -7.85 8.79 -6.97
N ASP A 91 -8.15 9.64 -7.94
CA ASP A 91 -7.14 10.12 -8.87
C ASP A 91 -6.06 10.90 -8.10
N MET A 92 -4.80 10.60 -8.40
CA MET A 92 -3.64 11.27 -7.80
C MET A 92 -2.64 11.63 -8.89
N THR A 93 -2.11 12.84 -8.84
CA THR A 93 -0.89 13.19 -9.57
C THR A 93 0.32 12.48 -8.94
N ASN A 94 1.43 12.39 -9.68
CA ASN A 94 2.65 11.79 -9.16
C ASN A 94 3.18 12.50 -7.90
N GLU A 95 3.00 13.82 -7.79
CA GLU A 95 3.44 14.58 -6.62
C GLU A 95 2.53 14.35 -5.41
N GLU A 96 1.20 14.26 -5.60
CA GLU A 96 0.28 13.87 -4.52
C GLU A 96 0.55 12.45 -4.04
N TYR A 97 0.79 11.52 -4.97
CA TYR A 97 1.18 10.15 -4.65
C TYR A 97 2.49 10.15 -3.86
N PHE A 98 3.52 10.84 -4.35
CA PHE A 98 4.81 10.93 -3.68
C PHE A 98 4.72 11.54 -2.28
N GLY A 99 3.90 12.59 -2.12
CA GLY A 99 3.68 13.33 -0.89
C GLY A 99 2.74 12.65 0.11
N PHE A 100 2.03 11.59 -0.27
CA PHE A 100 1.14 10.86 0.62
C PHE A 100 1.87 10.34 1.86
N SER A 101 1.25 10.54 3.02
CA SER A 101 1.65 9.96 4.30
C SER A 101 0.41 9.60 5.11
N GLN A 102 0.45 8.43 5.75
CA GLN A 102 -0.52 7.97 6.74
C GLN A 102 0.15 8.00 8.12
N ASP A 103 -0.57 8.52 9.12
CA ASP A 103 -0.09 8.51 10.49
C ASP A 103 -0.05 7.08 11.04
N ASN A 104 0.85 6.81 11.98
CA ASN A 104 0.87 5.52 12.66
C ASN A 104 -0.48 5.28 13.36
N CYS A 105 -1.10 4.14 13.08
CA CYS A 105 -2.45 3.78 13.53
C CYS A 105 -3.58 4.68 12.98
N GLY A 106 -3.28 5.56 12.02
CA GLY A 106 -4.28 6.27 11.23
C GLY A 106 -5.04 5.32 10.31
N TYR A 107 -6.26 5.69 9.94
CA TYR A 107 -7.09 4.91 9.02
C TYR A 107 -7.87 5.84 8.08
N ASN A 108 -8.13 5.33 6.88
CA ASN A 108 -9.02 5.95 5.90
C ASN A 108 -10.21 5.02 5.67
N ILE A 109 -11.34 5.59 5.24
CA ILE A 109 -12.53 4.84 4.86
C ILE A 109 -12.78 5.12 3.38
N TYR A 110 -13.02 4.06 2.61
CA TYR A 110 -13.37 4.11 1.21
C TYR A 110 -14.68 3.35 1.00
N GLU A 111 -15.52 3.86 0.10
CA GLU A 111 -16.77 3.21 -0.31
C GLU A 111 -16.61 2.72 -1.75
N CYS A 112 -17.08 1.49 -2.01
CA CYS A 112 -16.99 0.80 -3.30
C CYS A 112 -18.34 0.81 -4.02
#